data_AF-A0A6A7G7I9-F1
#
_entry.id   AF-A0A6A7G7I9-F1
#
_cell.length_a   1.000
_cell.length_b   1.000
_cell.length_c   1.000
_cell.angle_alpha   90.00
_cell.angle_beta   90.00
_cell.angle_gamma   90.00
#
_symmetry.space_group_name_H-M   'P 1'
#
loop_
_entity.id
_entity.type
_entity.pdbx_description
1 polymer ?
#
loop_
_entity_poly.entity_id
_entity_poly.type
_entity_poly.pdbx_seq_one_letter_code
_entity_poly.pdbx_strand_id
1 'polypeptide(L)'
;AELQKEVVQKGRGGASPKDFYKRNHRWTQGLISGAKSVAIACQALMTAADAVVCKGGRFEEVIVSSREIAASSMQLVMASRVKADPGSAALSNVNAAAKVISGLTGNLVATAENCRDKVTTVELDFSSLSLHQSKRLEMDTMVKVLEAEQLLVRQREKFAELRRHHYQLAADKEDGKQQQP
;
A
#
# COMPACT_ATOMS: atom_id res chain seq x y z
N ALA A 1 -13.17 9.90 12.76
CA ALA A 1 -13.06 10.64 14.04
C ALA A 1 -14.19 10.34 15.01
N GLU A 2 -15.43 10.12 14.54
CA GLU A 2 -16.59 9.81 15.39
C GLU A 2 -16.38 8.58 16.28
N LEU A 3 -15.85 7.49 15.74
CA LEU A 3 -15.54 6.30 16.53
C LEU A 3 -14.57 6.56 17.69
N GLN A 4 -13.52 7.36 17.47
CA GLN A 4 -12.57 7.71 18.54
C GLN A 4 -13.24 8.56 19.63
N LYS A 5 -14.11 9.51 19.23
CA LYS A 5 -14.88 10.32 20.19
C LYS A 5 -15.82 9.44 21.01
N GLU A 6 -16.51 8.49 20.37
CA GLU A 6 -17.39 7.53 21.06
C GLU A 6 -16.62 6.69 22.08
N VAL A 7 -15.48 6.12 21.68
CA VAL A 7 -14.61 5.31 22.55
C VAL A 7 -14.14 6.12 23.76
N VAL A 8 -13.69 7.36 23.55
CA VAL A 8 -13.25 8.24 24.63
C VAL A 8 -14.42 8.60 25.54
N GLN A 9 -15.58 8.93 25.00
CA GLN A 9 -16.75 9.32 25.78
C GLN A 9 -17.25 8.18 26.67
N LYS A 10 -17.32 6.96 26.14
CA LYS A 10 -17.70 5.75 26.89
C LYS A 10 -16.60 5.31 27.88
N GLY A 11 -15.33 5.47 27.52
CA GLY A 11 -14.20 4.90 28.26
C GLY A 11 -13.50 5.82 29.27
N ARG A 12 -13.70 7.15 29.20
CA ARG A 12 -13.00 8.11 30.08
C ARG A 12 -13.55 8.20 31.50
N GLY A 13 -14.80 7.77 31.73
CA GLY A 13 -15.49 8.00 33.00
C GLY A 13 -15.50 9.50 33.35
N GLY A 14 -15.03 9.86 34.55
CA GLY A 14 -14.86 11.26 34.97
C GLY A 14 -13.58 11.95 34.46
N ALA A 15 -12.65 11.23 33.83
CA ALA A 15 -11.37 11.80 33.40
C ALA A 15 -11.48 12.66 32.13
N SER A 16 -10.48 13.51 31.89
CA SER A 16 -10.40 14.29 30.67
C SER A 16 -10.06 13.41 29.45
N PRO A 17 -10.44 13.80 28.22
CA PRO A 17 -10.02 13.11 27.00
C PRO A 17 -8.49 12.96 26.88
N LYS A 18 -7.73 13.97 27.33
CA LYS A 18 -6.27 13.97 27.30
C LYS A 18 -5.70 12.86 28.19
N ASP A 19 -6.25 12.71 29.40
CA ASP A 19 -5.82 11.67 30.34
C ASP A 19 -6.17 10.28 29.82
N PHE A 20 -7.32 10.13 29.16
CA PHE A 20 -7.70 8.86 28.53
C PHE A 20 -6.70 8.45 27.44
N TYR A 21 -6.33 9.36 26.53
CA TYR A 21 -5.33 9.05 25.50
C TYR A 21 -3.94 8.78 26.07
N LYS A 22 -3.56 9.46 27.17
CA LYS A 22 -2.29 9.21 27.88
C LYS A 22 -2.28 7.83 28.54
N ARG A 23 -3.36 7.44 29.23
CA ARG A 23 -3.50 6.08 29.81
C ARG A 23 -3.54 4.99 28.75
N ASN A 24 -4.11 5.28 27.57
CA ASN A 24 -4.19 4.35 26.46
C ASN A 24 -3.13 4.63 25.38
N HIS A 25 -1.90 4.98 25.77
CA HIS A 25 -0.86 5.45 24.85
C HIS A 25 -0.59 4.49 23.68
N ARG A 26 -0.59 3.17 23.88
CA ARG A 26 -0.38 2.17 22.80
C ARG A 26 -1.47 2.25 21.74
N TRP A 27 -2.73 2.35 22.16
CA TRP A 27 -3.87 2.49 21.26
C TRP A 27 -3.81 3.83 20.51
N THR A 28 -3.52 4.92 21.20
CA THR A 28 -3.32 6.25 20.60
C THR A 28 -2.21 6.24 19.55
N GLN A 29 -1.07 5.63 19.85
CA GLN A 29 0.04 5.52 18.90
C GLN A 29 -0.32 4.66 17.68
N GLY A 30 -1.03 3.54 17.86
CA GLY A 30 -1.50 2.71 16.76
C GLY A 30 -2.45 3.46 15.81
N LEU A 31 -3.32 4.29 16.36
CA LEU A 31 -4.20 5.17 15.57
C LEU A 31 -3.41 6.22 14.78
N ILE A 32 -2.44 6.88 15.43
CA ILE A 32 -1.60 7.89 14.79
C ILE A 32 -0.75 7.26 13.69
N SER A 33 -0.13 6.10 13.94
CA SER A 33 0.70 5.41 12.95
C SER A 33 -0.12 4.90 11.77
N GLY A 34 -1.32 4.36 12.02
CA GLY A 34 -2.24 3.95 10.96
C GLY A 34 -2.65 5.14 10.08
N ALA A 35 -3.04 6.26 10.70
CA ALA A 35 -3.44 7.46 9.96
C ALA A 35 -2.28 8.06 9.14
N LYS A 36 -1.06 8.08 9.68
CA LYS A 36 0.15 8.50 8.94
C LYS A 36 0.43 7.59 7.75
N SER A 37 0.28 6.27 7.92
CA SER A 37 0.51 5.29 6.85
C SER A 37 -0.48 5.50 5.70
N VAL A 38 -1.76 5.73 6.02
CA VAL A 38 -2.79 6.08 5.02
C VAL A 38 -2.43 7.37 4.27
N ALA A 39 -2.00 8.41 5.00
CA ALA A 39 -1.63 9.68 4.37
C ALA A 39 -0.45 9.55 3.40
N ILE A 40 0.58 8.79 3.78
CA ILE A 40 1.74 8.49 2.92
C ILE A 40 1.31 7.73 1.67
N ALA A 41 0.45 6.70 1.83
CA ALA A 41 -0.06 5.91 0.71
C ALA A 41 -0.88 6.78 -0.27
N CYS A 42 -1.73 7.68 0.24
CA CYS A 42 -2.47 8.63 -0.58
C CYS A 42 -1.56 9.59 -1.34
N GLN A 43 -0.51 10.12 -0.69
CA GLN A 43 0.46 10.99 -1.34
C GLN A 43 1.23 10.26 -2.45
N ALA A 44 1.61 9.00 -2.20
CA ALA A 44 2.25 8.16 -3.21
C ALA A 44 1.34 7.92 -4.41
N LEU A 45 0.04 7.64 -4.18
CA LEU A 45 -0.92 7.46 -5.27
C LEU A 45 -1.11 8.74 -6.09
N MET A 46 -1.28 9.89 -5.44
CA MET A 46 -1.41 11.17 -6.16
C MET A 46 -0.20 11.46 -7.03
N THR A 47 1.00 11.21 -6.50
CA THR A 47 2.26 11.39 -7.23
C THR A 47 2.36 10.44 -8.42
N ALA A 48 2.00 9.17 -8.23
CA ALA A 48 1.99 8.17 -9.31
C ALA A 48 0.96 8.50 -10.40
N ALA A 49 -0.25 8.94 -9.99
CA ALA A 49 -1.31 9.33 -10.92
C ALA A 49 -0.91 10.56 -11.75
N ASP A 50 -0.35 11.60 -11.13
CA ASP A 50 0.19 12.77 -11.85
C ASP A 50 1.29 12.36 -12.83
N ALA A 51 2.19 11.47 -12.40
CA ALA A 51 3.28 11.01 -13.27
C ALA A 51 2.75 10.27 -14.51
N VAL A 52 1.80 9.34 -14.34
CA VAL A 52 1.22 8.56 -15.45
C VAL A 52 0.48 9.47 -16.44
N VAL A 53 -0.23 10.50 -15.96
CA VAL A 53 -1.01 11.40 -16.84
C VAL A 53 -0.12 12.43 -17.53
N CYS A 54 0.85 13.01 -16.82
CA CYS A 54 1.55 14.21 -17.28
C CYS A 54 3.01 13.97 -17.70
N LYS A 55 3.66 12.91 -17.18
CA LYS A 55 5.14 12.78 -17.20
C LYS A 55 5.64 11.42 -17.68
N GLY A 56 4.78 10.58 -18.29
CA GLY A 56 5.17 9.24 -18.72
C GLY A 56 5.52 8.30 -17.56
N GLY A 57 4.83 8.44 -16.43
CA GLY A 57 5.00 7.61 -15.24
C GLY A 57 4.58 6.16 -15.43
N ARG A 58 4.84 5.33 -14.41
CA ARG A 58 4.63 3.88 -14.46
C ARG A 58 3.29 3.48 -13.86
N PHE A 59 2.49 2.71 -14.60
CA PHE A 59 1.24 2.15 -14.09
C PHE A 59 1.45 1.25 -12.86
N GLU A 60 2.62 0.61 -12.75
CA GLU A 60 3.03 -0.16 -11.57
C GLU A 60 3.02 0.66 -10.28
N GLU A 61 3.38 1.95 -10.35
CA GLU A 61 3.37 2.83 -9.18
C GLU A 61 1.94 3.11 -8.70
N VAL A 62 1.00 3.27 -9.63
CA VAL A 62 -0.44 3.39 -9.34
C VAL A 62 -0.96 2.10 -8.72
N ILE A 63 -0.57 0.94 -9.25
CA ILE A 63 -0.97 -0.37 -8.74
C ILE A 63 -0.48 -0.57 -7.29
N VAL A 64 0.81 -0.33 -7.04
CA VAL A 64 1.41 -0.54 -5.72
C VAL A 64 0.85 0.43 -4.68
N SER A 65 0.76 1.71 -5.01
CA SER A 65 0.21 2.72 -4.09
C SER A 65 -1.27 2.49 -3.78
N SER A 66 -2.07 2.04 -4.75
CA SER A 66 -3.48 1.67 -4.53
C SER A 66 -3.62 0.51 -3.55
N ARG A 67 -2.78 -0.53 -3.68
CA ARG A 67 -2.76 -1.67 -2.75
C ARG A 67 -2.34 -1.23 -1.34
N GLU A 68 -1.39 -0.31 -1.23
CA GLU A 68 -0.94 0.23 0.06
C GLU A 68 -2.03 1.07 0.75
N ILE A 69 -2.85 1.82 0.00
CA ILE A 69 -4.02 2.53 0.57
C ILE A 69 -5.01 1.54 1.17
N ALA A 70 -5.31 0.45 0.47
CA ALA A 70 -6.23 -0.58 0.98
C ALA A 70 -5.68 -1.23 2.27
N ALA A 71 -4.40 -1.62 2.26
CA ALA A 71 -3.74 -2.24 3.40
C ALA A 71 -3.66 -1.31 4.62
N SER A 72 -3.16 -0.09 4.44
CA SER A 72 -3.03 0.91 5.51
C SER A 72 -4.39 1.34 6.08
N SER A 73 -5.43 1.45 5.24
CA SER A 73 -6.79 1.72 5.69
C SER A 73 -7.32 0.59 6.55
N MET A 74 -7.10 -0.68 6.16
CA MET A 74 -7.49 -1.83 6.96
C MET A 74 -6.73 -1.87 8.30
N GLN A 75 -5.43 -1.61 8.30
CA GLN A 75 -4.64 -1.50 9.54
C GLN A 75 -5.20 -0.43 10.48
N LEU A 76 -5.57 0.74 9.96
CA LEU A 76 -6.19 1.81 10.74
C LEU A 76 -7.56 1.39 11.33
N VAL A 77 -8.37 0.65 10.57
CA VAL A 77 -9.63 0.08 11.08
C VAL A 77 -9.37 -0.92 12.19
N MET A 78 -8.40 -1.82 12.03
CA MET A 78 -8.03 -2.79 13.06
C MET A 78 -7.53 -2.10 14.33
N ALA A 79 -6.70 -1.06 14.21
CA ALA A 79 -6.26 -0.23 15.34
C ALA A 79 -7.44 0.48 16.04
N SER A 80 -8.40 0.98 15.26
CA SER A 80 -9.60 1.64 15.79
C SER A 80 -10.54 0.68 16.51
N ARG A 81 -10.59 -0.59 16.08
CA ARG A 81 -11.46 -1.63 16.64
C ARG A 81 -11.07 -2.05 18.07
N VAL A 82 -9.80 -1.97 18.46
CA VAL A 82 -9.26 -2.49 19.74
C VAL A 82 -10.02 -2.02 20.98
N LYS A 83 -10.50 -0.76 20.96
CA LYS A 83 -11.24 -0.14 22.09
C LYS A 83 -12.69 0.17 21.73
N ALA A 84 -13.13 -0.20 20.52
CA ALA A 84 -14.47 0.05 20.04
C ALA A 84 -15.45 -1.01 20.56
N ASP A 85 -16.68 -0.58 20.81
CA ASP A 85 -17.80 -1.47 21.08
C ASP A 85 -18.18 -2.23 19.79
N PRO A 86 -18.24 -3.58 19.80
CA PRO A 86 -18.64 -4.37 18.64
C PRO A 86 -20.01 -4.01 18.06
N GLY A 87 -20.93 -3.48 18.89
CA GLY A 87 -22.26 -3.02 18.47
C GLY A 87 -22.31 -1.55 18.03
N SER A 88 -21.18 -0.85 17.98
CA SER A 88 -21.16 0.58 17.62
C SER A 88 -21.53 0.82 16.15
N ALA A 89 -22.51 1.71 15.93
CA ALA A 89 -22.83 2.21 14.60
C ALA A 89 -21.64 2.94 13.96
N ALA A 90 -20.82 3.66 14.75
CA ALA A 90 -19.62 4.32 14.25
C ALA A 90 -18.56 3.30 13.78
N LEU A 91 -18.43 2.16 14.45
CA LEU A 91 -17.56 1.07 14.01
C LEU A 91 -18.07 0.43 12.71
N SER A 92 -19.38 0.20 12.60
CA SER A 92 -20.02 -0.29 11.38
C SER A 92 -19.75 0.63 10.19
N ASN A 93 -19.91 1.95 10.37
CA ASN A 93 -19.63 2.94 9.34
C ASN A 93 -18.17 2.95 8.90
N VAL A 94 -17.22 2.83 9.84
CA VAL A 94 -15.78 2.74 9.53
C VAL A 94 -15.46 1.47 8.73
N ASN A 95 -16.06 0.33 9.08
CA ASN A 95 -15.91 -0.91 8.32
C ASN A 95 -16.49 -0.80 6.90
N ALA A 96 -17.65 -0.18 6.75
CA ALA A 96 -18.27 0.07 5.45
C ALA A 96 -17.37 0.97 4.58
N ALA A 97 -16.83 2.05 5.15
CA ALA A 97 -15.89 2.92 4.45
C ALA A 97 -14.63 2.17 3.99
N ALA A 98 -14.05 1.32 4.84
CA ALA A 98 -12.90 0.50 4.45
C ALA A 98 -13.21 -0.49 3.32
N LYS A 99 -14.42 -1.06 3.30
CA LYS A 99 -14.88 -1.91 2.19
C LYS A 99 -14.99 -1.12 0.88
N VAL A 100 -15.52 0.10 0.94
CA VAL A 100 -15.58 1.01 -0.22
C VAL A 100 -14.18 1.34 -0.73
N ILE A 101 -13.24 1.69 0.17
CA ILE A 101 -11.84 1.95 -0.19
C ILE A 101 -11.21 0.74 -0.88
N SER A 102 -11.42 -0.47 -0.34
CA SER A 102 -10.93 -1.71 -0.95
C SER A 102 -11.50 -1.93 -2.35
N GLY A 103 -12.79 -1.64 -2.57
CA GLY A 103 -13.41 -1.75 -3.90
C GLY A 103 -12.84 -0.73 -4.90
N LEU A 104 -12.72 0.53 -4.49
CA LEU A 104 -12.19 1.61 -5.34
C LEU A 104 -10.73 1.37 -5.72
N THR A 105 -9.89 1.01 -4.75
CA THR A 105 -8.48 0.69 -5.01
C THR A 105 -8.32 -0.57 -5.87
N GLY A 106 -9.19 -1.57 -5.71
CA GLY A 106 -9.25 -2.73 -6.60
C GLY A 106 -9.59 -2.37 -8.04
N ASN A 107 -10.59 -1.51 -8.25
CA ASN A 107 -10.94 -1.01 -9.59
C ASN A 107 -9.79 -0.20 -10.22
N LEU A 108 -9.09 0.59 -9.41
CA LEU A 108 -7.94 1.37 -9.88
C LEU A 108 -6.78 0.47 -10.32
N VAL A 109 -6.50 -0.60 -9.56
CA VAL A 109 -5.52 -1.63 -9.95
C VAL A 109 -5.91 -2.27 -11.27
N ALA A 110 -7.15 -2.76 -11.40
CA ALA A 110 -7.61 -3.39 -12.64
C ALA A 110 -7.54 -2.44 -13.84
N THR A 111 -7.87 -1.17 -13.64
CA THR A 111 -7.77 -0.15 -14.69
C THR A 111 -6.32 0.11 -15.08
N ALA A 112 -5.42 0.25 -14.11
CA ALA A 112 -4.00 0.48 -14.37
C ALA A 112 -3.34 -0.72 -15.07
N GLU A 113 -3.68 -1.96 -14.71
CA GLU A 113 -3.23 -3.17 -15.39
C GLU A 113 -3.71 -3.19 -16.85
N ASN A 114 -4.99 -2.92 -17.09
CA ASN A 114 -5.54 -2.83 -18.45
C ASN A 114 -4.87 -1.75 -19.31
N CYS A 115 -4.57 -0.58 -18.73
CA CYS A 115 -3.90 0.49 -19.45
C CYS A 115 -2.45 0.13 -19.80
N ARG A 116 -1.71 -0.45 -18.84
CA ARG A 116 -0.35 -0.93 -19.07
C ARG A 116 -0.29 -1.93 -20.23
N ASP A 117 -1.19 -2.90 -20.25
CA ASP A 117 -1.16 -3.97 -21.23
C ASP A 117 -1.49 -3.44 -22.65
N LYS A 118 -2.42 -2.48 -22.76
CA LYS A 118 -2.73 -1.78 -24.02
C LYS A 118 -1.57 -0.95 -24.56
N VAL A 119 -0.82 -0.28 -23.68
CA VAL A 119 0.37 0.51 -24.08
C VAL A 119 1.52 -0.40 -24.53
N THR A 120 1.60 -1.63 -24.00
CA THR A 120 2.71 -2.56 -24.27
C THR A 120 2.48 -3.42 -25.52
N THR A 121 1.29 -3.39 -26.12
CA THR A 121 0.97 -4.20 -27.30
C THR A 121 1.65 -3.60 -28.55
N VAL A 122 2.92 -3.93 -28.74
CA VAL A 122 3.62 -3.70 -30.02
C VAL A 122 3.18 -4.81 -30.96
N GLU A 123 2.45 -4.48 -32.03
CA GLU A 123 2.21 -5.44 -33.11
C GLU A 123 3.55 -5.82 -33.73
N LEU A 124 3.94 -7.09 -33.57
CA LEU A 124 5.17 -7.60 -34.12
C LEU A 124 4.91 -8.02 -35.57
N ASP A 125 5.24 -7.14 -36.52
CA ASP A 125 5.21 -7.47 -37.94
C ASP A 125 6.53 -8.13 -38.37
N PHE A 126 6.46 -9.42 -38.66
CA PHE A 126 7.59 -10.22 -39.14
C PHE A 126 7.54 -10.47 -40.66
N SER A 127 6.50 -9.98 -41.35
CA SER A 127 6.20 -10.35 -42.73
C SER A 127 7.24 -9.85 -43.74
N SER A 128 8.05 -8.85 -43.37
CA SER A 128 9.06 -8.21 -44.22
C SER A 128 10.51 -8.66 -43.95
N LEU A 129 10.74 -9.60 -43.02
CA LEU A 129 12.09 -10.00 -42.61
C LEU A 129 12.64 -11.19 -43.39
N SER A 130 13.89 -11.11 -43.83
CA SER A 130 14.63 -12.27 -44.34
C SER A 130 15.04 -13.23 -43.22
N LEU A 131 15.30 -14.50 -43.55
CA LEU A 131 15.70 -15.54 -42.58
C LEU A 131 16.88 -15.14 -41.68
N HIS A 132 17.90 -14.48 -42.25
CA HIS A 132 19.05 -13.99 -41.49
C HIS A 132 18.67 -12.85 -40.53
N GLN A 133 17.80 -11.93 -40.96
CA GLN A 133 17.31 -10.84 -40.11
C GLN A 133 16.43 -11.37 -38.98
N SER A 134 15.55 -12.35 -39.27
CA SER A 134 14.75 -13.02 -38.25
C SER A 134 15.63 -13.72 -37.22
N LYS A 135 16.69 -14.43 -37.65
CA LYS A 135 17.59 -15.11 -36.71
C LYS A 135 18.35 -14.12 -35.82
N ARG A 136 18.80 -13.00 -36.39
CA ARG A 136 19.44 -11.93 -35.61
C ARG A 136 18.46 -11.31 -34.59
N LEU A 137 17.23 -11.00 -35.02
CA LEU A 137 16.20 -10.44 -34.13
C LEU A 137 15.82 -11.42 -32.99
N GLU A 138 15.78 -12.72 -33.29
CA GLU A 138 15.58 -13.77 -32.30
C GLU A 138 16.71 -13.75 -31.26
N MET A 139 17.98 -13.73 -31.69
CA MET A 139 19.13 -13.69 -30.78
C MET A 139 19.15 -12.39 -29.95
N ASP A 140 18.88 -11.23 -30.56
CA ASP A 140 18.79 -9.96 -29.85
C ASP A 140 17.65 -9.97 -28.81
N THR A 141 16.51 -10.58 -29.14
CA THR A 141 15.40 -10.77 -28.20
C THR A 141 15.78 -11.72 -27.06
N MET A 142 16.48 -12.81 -27.33
CA MET A 142 16.96 -13.74 -26.30
C MET A 142 17.91 -13.05 -25.31
N VAL A 143 18.79 -12.17 -25.78
CA VAL A 143 19.64 -11.35 -24.88
C VAL A 143 18.77 -10.50 -23.95
N LYS A 144 17.76 -9.80 -24.48
CA LYS A 144 16.84 -8.99 -23.66
C LYS A 144 16.06 -9.83 -22.65
N VAL A 145 15.68 -11.07 -23.00
CA VAL A 145 15.04 -12.00 -22.06
C VAL A 145 15.98 -12.32 -20.89
N LEU A 146 17.22 -12.69 -21.16
CA LEU A 146 18.21 -13.00 -20.12
C LEU A 146 18.48 -11.80 -19.21
N GLU A 147 18.58 -10.60 -19.79
CA GLU A 147 18.76 -9.36 -19.03
C GLU A 147 17.54 -9.07 -18.13
N ALA A 148 16.33 -9.24 -18.65
CA ALA A 148 15.08 -9.03 -17.90
C ALA A 148 14.93 -10.05 -16.75
N GLU A 149 15.27 -11.32 -16.99
CA GLU A 149 15.28 -12.36 -15.96
C GLU A 149 16.25 -12.03 -14.83
N GLN A 150 17.48 -11.62 -15.19
CA GLN A 150 18.48 -11.22 -14.20
C GLN A 150 18.01 -9.99 -13.39
N LEU A 151 17.42 -9.00 -14.06
CA LEU A 151 16.88 -7.82 -13.40
C LEU A 151 15.73 -8.20 -12.44
N LEU A 152 14.83 -9.10 -12.85
CA LEU A 152 13.74 -9.59 -12.02
C LEU A 152 14.27 -10.23 -10.72
N VAL A 153 15.29 -11.09 -10.83
CA VAL A 153 15.93 -11.72 -9.67
C VAL A 153 16.49 -10.66 -8.71
N ARG A 154 17.28 -9.69 -9.23
CA ARG A 154 17.85 -8.61 -8.41
C ARG A 154 16.78 -7.77 -7.70
N GLN A 155 15.69 -7.43 -8.39
CA GLN A 155 14.61 -6.64 -7.78
C GLN A 155 13.89 -7.43 -6.69
N ARG A 156 13.70 -8.75 -6.88
CA ARG A 156 13.10 -9.63 -5.85
C ARG A 156 13.99 -9.73 -4.61
N GLU A 157 15.29 -9.88 -4.77
CA GLU A 157 16.25 -9.91 -3.66
C GLU A 157 16.20 -8.59 -2.88
N LYS A 158 16.33 -7.45 -3.56
CA LYS A 158 16.23 -6.12 -2.95
C LYS A 158 14.90 -5.93 -2.22
N PHE A 159 13.79 -6.38 -2.81
CA PHE A 159 12.48 -6.28 -2.16
C PHE A 159 12.39 -7.15 -0.90
N ALA A 160 12.95 -8.36 -0.93
CA ALA A 160 13.00 -9.24 0.24
C ALA A 160 13.84 -8.62 1.37
N GLU A 161 14.99 -8.03 1.05
CA GLU A 161 15.82 -7.30 2.01
C GLU A 161 15.09 -6.11 2.64
N LEU A 162 14.42 -5.29 1.83
CA LEU A 162 13.61 -4.17 2.32
C LEU A 162 12.52 -4.63 3.28
N ARG A 163 11.85 -5.76 2.98
CA ARG A 163 10.86 -6.34 3.90
C ARG A 163 11.49 -6.82 5.21
N ARG A 164 12.64 -7.52 5.16
CA ARG A 164 13.36 -7.95 6.37
C ARG A 164 13.73 -6.75 7.24
N HIS A 165 14.28 -5.71 6.63
CA HIS A 165 14.62 -4.47 7.33
C HIS A 165 13.38 -3.79 7.94
N HIS A 166 12.26 -3.76 7.22
CA HIS A 166 11.00 -3.23 7.77
C HIS A 166 10.55 -4.01 9.02
N TYR A 167 10.62 -5.34 8.99
CA TYR A 167 10.28 -6.16 10.17
C TYR A 167 11.25 -5.94 11.33
N GLN A 168 12.54 -5.80 11.07
CA GLN A 168 13.53 -5.52 12.10
C GLN A 168 13.27 -4.16 12.77
N LEU A 169 13.01 -3.12 11.98
CA LEU A 169 12.60 -1.81 12.52
C LEU A 169 11.28 -1.86 13.30
N ALA A 170 10.35 -2.74 12.92
CA ALA A 170 9.12 -2.94 13.67
C ALA A 170 9.38 -3.63 15.01
N ALA A 171 10.23 -4.66 15.03
CA ALA A 171 10.65 -5.38 16.25
C ALA A 171 11.43 -4.49 17.22
N ASP A 172 12.40 -3.70 16.73
CA ASP A 172 13.18 -2.78 17.56
C ASP A 172 12.31 -1.70 18.21
N LYS A 173 11.22 -1.29 17.55
CA LYS A 173 10.20 -0.40 18.11
C LYS A 173 9.30 -1.07 19.15
N GLU A 174 9.27 -2.39 19.21
CA GLU A 174 8.56 -3.17 20.23
C GLU A 174 9.49 -3.50 21.42
N ASP A 175 10.75 -3.85 21.17
CA ASP A 175 11.74 -4.21 22.21
C ASP A 175 12.31 -2.99 22.93
N GLY A 176 12.55 -1.88 22.23
CA GLY A 176 12.92 -0.59 22.85
C GLY A 176 11.83 0.00 23.77
N LYS A 177 10.66 -0.66 23.88
CA LYS A 177 9.57 -0.31 24.80
C LYS A 177 9.45 -1.25 26.01
N GLN A 178 10.24 -2.32 26.11
CA GLN A 178 10.32 -3.15 27.32
C GLN A 178 11.32 -2.62 28.36
N GLN A 179 12.15 -1.64 27.99
CA GLN A 179 13.12 -0.97 28.87
C GLN A 179 12.77 0.51 29.05
N GLN A 180 11.61 0.79 29.62
CA GLN A 180 11.40 2.04 30.37
C GLN A 180 10.73 1.68 31.70
N PRO A 181 11.36 2.03 32.85
CA PRO A 181 10.84 1.72 34.18
C PRO A 181 9.52 2.44 34.50
#